data_AF-A0A3D6AJV3-F1
#
_entry.id   AF-A0A3D6AJV3-F1
#
_cell.length_a   1.000
_cell.length_b   1.000
_cell.length_c   1.000
_cell.angle_alpha   90.00
_cell.angle_beta   90.00
_cell.angle_gamma   90.00
#
_symmetry.space_group_name_H-M   'P 1'
#
loop_
_entity.id
_entity.type
_entity.pdbx_description
1 polymer ?
#
loop_
_entity_poly.entity_id
_entity_poly.type
_entity_poly.pdbx_seq_one_letter_code
_entity_poly.pdbx_strand_id
1 'polypeptide(L)'
;MTLAHKHDSAWDMGDYSYDLGDTMETGKAKAASLGIHSCSDEYAAFMTAFGRRVRMKQVSPLKVAANAAAIEQPHAEPATASAPELLRAVQ
;
A
#
# COMPACT_ATOMS: atom_id res chain seq x y z
N MET A 1 -16.58 -22.91 7.75
CA MET A 1 -15.76 -22.32 8.83
C MET A 1 -14.56 -21.61 8.18
N THR A 2 -14.66 -20.31 7.95
CA THR A 2 -13.69 -19.50 7.16
C THR A 2 -13.33 -18.18 7.87
N LEU A 3 -13.38 -18.14 9.20
CA LEU A 3 -13.06 -16.93 9.96
C LEU A 3 -11.55 -16.63 10.03
N ALA A 4 -10.68 -17.64 9.91
CA ALA A 4 -9.23 -17.46 10.05
C ALA A 4 -8.62 -16.55 8.95
N HIS A 5 -9.11 -16.63 7.70
CA HIS A 5 -8.54 -15.86 6.59
C HIS A 5 -8.89 -14.36 6.62
N LYS A 6 -9.95 -13.95 7.33
CA LYS A 6 -10.32 -12.52 7.43
C LYS A 6 -9.43 -11.77 8.42
N HIS A 7 -9.05 -12.41 9.53
CA HIS A 7 -8.20 -11.79 10.54
C HIS A 7 -6.76 -11.60 10.06
N ASP A 8 -6.22 -12.54 9.30
CA ASP A 8 -4.88 -12.41 8.71
C ASP A 8 -4.75 -11.14 7.86
N SER A 9 -5.81 -10.80 7.12
CA SER A 9 -5.84 -9.58 6.29
C SER A 9 -5.84 -8.29 7.13
N ALA A 10 -6.42 -8.29 8.33
CA ALA A 10 -6.47 -7.10 9.18
C ALA A 10 -5.13 -6.80 9.86
N TRP A 11 -4.35 -7.85 10.18
CA TRP A 11 -2.97 -7.71 10.66
C TRP A 11 -2.08 -7.07 9.60
N ASP A 12 -2.12 -7.58 8.37
CA ASP A 12 -1.32 -7.07 7.26
C ASP A 12 -1.73 -5.63 6.88
N MET A 13 -3.04 -5.34 6.87
CA MET A 13 -3.55 -3.98 6.67
C MET A 13 -3.05 -3.01 7.75
N GLY A 14 -3.05 -3.40 9.03
CA GLY A 14 -2.55 -2.56 10.11
C GLY A 14 -1.05 -2.29 10.01
N ASP A 15 -0.28 -3.29 9.58
CA ASP A 15 1.16 -3.17 9.33
C ASP A 15 1.46 -2.21 8.18
N TYR A 16 0.78 -2.38 7.05
CA TYR A 16 0.92 -1.56 5.85
C TYR A 16 0.41 -0.13 6.03
N SER A 17 -0.64 0.06 6.83
CA SER A 17 -1.28 1.36 7.00
C SER A 17 -0.43 2.39 7.74
N TYR A 18 0.63 1.98 8.44
CA TYR A 18 1.51 2.91 9.16
C TYR A 18 2.39 3.76 8.22
N ASP A 19 2.50 5.05 8.52
CA ASP A 19 3.42 6.01 7.91
C ASP A 19 4.29 6.69 8.99
N LEU A 20 5.46 7.20 8.60
CA LEU A 20 6.34 7.93 9.51
C LEU A 20 5.62 9.17 10.05
N GLY A 21 5.55 9.27 11.38
CA GLY A 21 4.86 10.36 12.08
C GLY A 21 3.40 10.06 12.43
N ASP A 22 2.87 8.90 12.05
CA ASP A 22 1.55 8.47 12.52
C ASP A 22 1.50 8.26 14.03
N THR A 23 0.32 8.52 14.58
CA THR A 23 -0.03 8.33 15.99
C THR A 23 -1.15 7.32 16.12
N MET A 24 -1.45 6.88 17.34
CA MET A 24 -2.58 5.97 17.57
C MET A 24 -3.92 6.59 17.14
N GLU A 25 -4.06 7.92 17.18
CA GLU A 25 -5.26 8.63 16.72
C GLU A 25 -5.42 8.52 15.19
N THR A 26 -4.34 8.71 14.42
CA THR A 26 -4.40 8.51 12.96
C THR A 26 -4.64 7.04 12.60
N GLY A 27 -4.18 6.08 13.41
CA GLY A 27 -4.54 4.67 13.27
C GLY A 27 -6.04 4.41 13.32
N LYS A 28 -6.77 5.05 14.26
CA LYS A 28 -8.24 4.91 14.36
C LYS A 28 -8.93 5.47 13.11
N ALA A 29 -8.48 6.64 12.63
CA ALA A 29 -9.02 7.25 11.43
C ALA A 29 -8.79 6.36 10.19
N LYS A 30 -7.60 5.75 10.06
CA LYS A 30 -7.28 4.82 8.97
C LYS A 30 -8.12 3.54 9.03
N ALA A 31 -8.31 2.97 10.21
CA ALA A 31 -9.21 1.82 10.39
C ALA A 31 -10.65 2.15 9.95
N ALA A 32 -11.16 3.33 10.33
CA ALA A 32 -12.48 3.79 9.92
C ALA A 32 -12.59 3.98 8.39
N SER A 33 -11.56 4.56 7.75
CA SER A 33 -11.51 4.72 6.29
C SER A 33 -11.47 3.39 5.53
N LEU A 34 -10.94 2.33 6.15
CA LEU A 34 -10.96 0.96 5.62
C LEU A 34 -12.28 0.22 5.91
N GLY A 35 -13.23 0.87 6.57
CA GLY A 35 -14.51 0.27 6.96
C GLY A 35 -14.40 -0.70 8.15
N ILE A 36 -13.28 -0.69 8.87
CA ILE A 36 -13.05 -1.57 10.02
C ILE A 36 -13.77 -0.98 11.24
N HIS A 37 -14.75 -1.72 11.74
CA HIS A 37 -15.60 -1.27 12.85
C HIS A 37 -14.87 -1.37 14.20
N SER A 38 -14.91 -0.34 15.03
CA SER A 38 -14.16 -0.22 16.29
C SER A 38 -14.41 -1.33 17.33
N CYS A 39 -15.52 -2.06 17.20
CA CYS A 39 -15.89 -3.16 18.08
C CYS A 39 -15.71 -4.56 17.46
N SER A 40 -15.01 -4.68 16.32
CA SER A 40 -14.71 -5.96 15.68
C SER A 40 -13.34 -6.50 16.08
N ASP A 41 -13.17 -7.82 16.01
CA ASP A 41 -11.87 -8.48 16.16
C ASP A 41 -10.85 -8.01 15.09
N GLU A 42 -11.33 -7.61 13.90
CA GLU A 42 -10.50 -7.04 12.84
C GLU A 42 -9.90 -5.68 13.26
N TYR A 43 -10.66 -4.86 13.98
CA TYR A 43 -10.15 -3.60 14.53
C TYR A 43 -9.07 -3.83 15.59
N ALA A 44 -9.26 -4.82 16.47
CA ALA A 44 -8.26 -5.18 17.46
C ALA A 44 -6.96 -5.67 16.80
N ALA A 45 -7.05 -6.52 15.77
CA ALA A 45 -5.91 -6.97 14.98
C ALA A 45 -5.20 -5.80 14.28
N PHE A 46 -5.95 -4.95 13.59
CA PHE A 46 -5.44 -3.77 12.88
C PHE A 46 -4.70 -2.82 13.83
N MET A 47 -5.34 -2.41 14.93
CA MET A 47 -4.77 -1.46 15.88
C MET A 47 -3.55 -2.03 16.61
N THR A 48 -3.49 -3.35 16.80
CA THR A 48 -2.33 -4.00 17.41
C THR A 48 -1.12 -4.00 16.47
N ALA A 49 -1.32 -4.39 15.20
CA ALA A 49 -0.26 -4.34 14.18
C ALA A 49 0.23 -2.91 13.95
N PHE A 50 -0.71 -1.97 13.77
CA PHE A 50 -0.41 -0.55 13.58
C PHE A 50 0.33 0.03 14.79
N GLY A 51 -0.16 -0.24 16.01
CA GLY A 51 0.46 0.24 17.24
C GLY A 51 1.87 -0.30 17.47
N ARG A 52 2.18 -1.50 17.00
CA ARG A 52 3.55 -2.03 16.98
C ARG A 52 4.46 -1.18 16.10
N ARG A 53 4.00 -0.81 14.91
CA ARG A 53 4.74 0.02 13.94
C ARG A 53 4.92 1.46 14.43
N VAL A 54 3.89 2.05 15.04
CA VAL A 54 3.95 3.37 15.70
C VAL A 54 5.05 3.42 16.76
N ARG A 55 5.13 2.40 17.64
CA ARG A 55 6.16 2.34 18.70
C ARG A 55 7.56 2.17 18.15
N MET A 56 7.71 1.35 17.12
CA MET A 56 9.01 1.09 16.49
C MET A 56 9.44 2.20 15.53
N LYS A 57 8.54 3.11 15.15
CA LYS A 57 8.74 4.12 14.11
C LYS A 57 9.25 3.51 12.79
N GLN A 58 8.80 2.29 12.50
CA GLN A 58 9.23 1.54 11.32
C GLN A 58 8.05 1.35 10.39
N VAL A 59 8.22 1.75 9.13
CA VAL A 59 7.27 1.48 8.05
C VAL A 59 7.35 0.00 7.65
N SER A 60 6.24 -0.57 7.18
CA SER A 60 6.23 -1.93 6.67
C SER A 60 7.24 -2.12 5.52
N PRO A 61 8.05 -3.19 5.51
CA PRO A 61 8.95 -3.50 4.40
C PRO A 61 8.23 -3.57 3.06
N LEU A 62 6.98 -4.07 3.04
CA LEU A 62 6.16 -4.14 1.83
C LEU A 62 5.84 -2.75 1.28
N LYS A 63 5.56 -1.79 2.16
CA LYS A 63 5.29 -0.41 1.77
C LYS A 63 6.57 0.32 1.33
N VAL A 64 7.70 0.04 1.96
CA VAL A 64 9.01 0.54 1.51
C VAL A 64 9.35 0.00 0.12
N ALA A 65 9.16 -1.30 -0.11
CA ALA A 65 9.36 -1.93 -1.43
C ALA A 65 8.40 -1.37 -2.49
N ALA A 66 7.12 -1.17 -2.16
CA ALA A 66 6.14 -0.56 -3.06
C ALA A 66 6.51 0.89 -3.44
N ASN A 67 6.96 1.68 -2.47
CA ASN A 67 7.43 3.05 -2.73
C ASN A 67 8.72 3.07 -3.55
N ALA A 68 9.65 2.14 -3.32
CA ALA A 68 10.86 2.00 -4.13
C ALA A 68 10.53 1.62 -5.58
N ALA A 69 9.60 0.69 -5.79
CA ALA A 69 9.12 0.32 -7.12
C ALA A 69 8.38 1.47 -7.82
N ALA A 70 7.67 2.33 -7.08
CA ALA A 70 7.04 3.53 -7.64
C ALA A 70 8.07 4.59 -8.07
N ILE A 71 9.22 4.68 -7.39
CA ILE A 71 10.32 5.58 -7.76
C ILE A 71 11.06 5.08 -9.02
N GLU A 72 11.10 3.76 -9.26
CA GLU A 72 11.63 3.17 -10.50
C GLU A 72 10.68 3.27 -11.70
N GLN A 73 9.50 3.89 -11.57
CA GLN A 73 8.66 4.27 -12.72
C GLN A 73 8.71 5.78 -13.03
N PRO A 74 9.83 6.34 -13.53
CA PRO A 74 9.76 7.54 -14.33
C PRO A 74 9.40 7.15 -15.78
N HIS A 75 8.21 7.56 -16.22
CA HIS A 75 7.95 7.94 -17.61
C HIS A 75 7.96 6.81 -18.67
N ALA A 76 6.88 6.01 -18.72
CA ALA A 76 6.44 5.46 -19.99
C ALA A 76 5.56 6.52 -20.68
N GLU A 77 6.16 7.34 -21.56
CA GLU A 77 5.38 8.17 -22.48
C GLU A 77 4.55 7.29 -23.43
N PRO A 78 3.25 7.54 -23.59
CA PRO A 78 2.52 7.04 -24.74
C PRO A 78 2.65 8.07 -25.86
N ALA A 79 3.81 8.15 -26.52
CA ALA A 79 3.95 8.86 -27.77
C ALA A 79 3.65 7.89 -28.93
N THR A 80 2.40 7.96 -29.34
CA THR A 80 1.84 7.56 -30.63
C THR A 80 2.81 7.60 -31.82
N ALA A 81 2.54 6.69 -32.76
CA ALA A 81 2.91 6.68 -34.18
C ALA A 81 4.14 5.84 -34.56
N SER A 82 3.82 4.59 -34.89
CA SER A 82 4.43 3.78 -35.96
C SER A 82 5.14 4.62 -37.02
N ALA A 83 6.45 4.41 -37.17
CA ALA A 83 7.17 4.73 -38.40
C ALA A 83 7.82 3.44 -38.94
N PRO A 84 7.11 2.61 -39.71
CA PRO A 84 7.75 1.88 -40.78
C PRO A 84 7.89 2.84 -41.98
N GLU A 85 8.86 2.60 -42.87
CA GLU A 85 9.10 3.34 -44.13
C GLU A 85 10.13 4.48 -44.11
N LEU A 86 11.39 4.16 -43.81
CA LEU A 86 12.52 4.81 -44.48
C LEU A 86 13.27 3.81 -45.37
N LEU A 87 12.55 3.17 -46.28
CA LEU A 87 13.13 2.27 -47.29
C LEU A 87 12.35 2.30 -48.61
N ARG A 88 12.12 3.49 -49.18
CA ARG A 88 11.97 3.63 -50.64
C ARG A 88 12.06 5.09 -51.09
N ALA A 89 12.66 5.27 -52.27
CA ALA A 89 12.83 6.52 -53.02
C ALA A 89 14.08 7.36 -52.69
N VAL A 90 15.26 6.80 -52.96
CA VAL A 90 16.23 7.55 -53.76
C VAL A 90 16.32 6.86 -55.11
N GLN A 91 16.01 7.67 -56.11
CA GLN A 91 16.05 7.43 -57.55
C GLN A 91 17.48 7.22 -58.04
#